data_AF-A0A7W1JVB7-F1
#
_entry.id   AF-A0A7W1JVB7-F1
#
_cell.length_a   1.000
_cell.length_b   1.000
_cell.length_c   1.000
_cell.angle_alpha   90.00
_cell.angle_beta   90.00
_cell.angle_gamma   90.00
#
_symmetry.space_group_name_H-M   'P 1'
#
loop_
_entity.id
_entity.type
_entity.pdbx_description
1 polymer ?
#
loop_
_entity_poly.entity_id
_entity_poly.type
_entity_poly.pdbx_seq_one_letter_code
_entity_poly.pdbx_strand_id
1 'polypeptide(L)'
;MALSDDVGRIAEAAAPFAAPGETLGAVIAVEPSSGERIYLCAFSSDDGTHGWLALDDAGAPVRDRTRIRDAASIAALVEVAEESVAVPLASGPRLASPAYLDSLGASAAGEVAGALQSALPAIDELTRDLELNYKLELA
;
A
#
# COMPACT_ATOMS: atom_id res chain seq x y z
N MET A 1 -2.52 -7.63 -18.88
CA MET A 1 -3.12 -6.31 -18.58
C MET A 1 -2.03 -5.47 -17.94
N ALA A 2 -1.95 -4.16 -18.20
CA ALA A 2 -0.91 -3.35 -17.59
C ALA A 2 -1.33 -2.99 -16.15
N LEU A 3 -0.35 -2.80 -15.26
CA LEU A 3 -0.62 -2.47 -13.87
C LEU A 3 -1.45 -1.18 -13.73
N SER A 4 -1.27 -0.23 -14.64
CA SER A 4 -2.09 0.99 -14.69
C SER A 4 -3.57 0.71 -14.97
N ASP A 5 -3.88 -0.26 -15.82
CA ASP A 5 -5.27 -0.67 -16.08
C ASP A 5 -5.87 -1.34 -14.83
N ASP A 6 -5.07 -2.16 -14.14
CA ASP A 6 -5.49 -2.82 -12.89
C ASP A 6 -5.78 -1.80 -11.79
N VAL A 7 -4.88 -0.83 -11.59
CA VAL A 7 -5.08 0.26 -10.63
C VAL A 7 -6.33 1.08 -10.96
N GLY A 8 -6.57 1.39 -12.23
CA GLY A 8 -7.78 2.08 -12.67
C GLY A 8 -9.06 1.30 -12.34
N ARG A 9 -9.09 0.01 -12.67
CA ARG A 9 -10.22 -0.88 -12.36
C ARG A 9 -10.48 -0.99 -10.85
N ILE A 10 -9.42 -1.08 -10.06
CA ILE A 10 -9.52 -1.16 -8.60
C ILE A 10 -10.02 0.16 -8.01
N ALA A 11 -9.60 1.30 -8.56
CA ALA A 11 -10.12 2.61 -8.15
C ALA A 11 -11.63 2.71 -8.36
N GLU A 12 -12.14 2.22 -9.49
CA GLU A 12 -13.59 2.13 -9.75
C GLU A 12 -14.30 1.20 -8.76
N ALA A 13 -13.69 0.06 -8.42
CA ALA A 13 -14.24 -0.88 -7.44
C ALA A 13 -14.24 -0.33 -6.00
N ALA A 14 -13.28 0.54 -5.66
CA ALA A 14 -13.15 1.16 -4.35
C ALA A 14 -14.08 2.38 -4.16
N ALA A 15 -14.45 3.07 -5.24
CA ALA A 15 -15.28 4.28 -5.19
C ALA A 15 -16.58 4.16 -4.37
N PRO A 16 -17.35 3.04 -4.41
CA PRO A 16 -18.57 2.88 -3.61
C PRO A 16 -18.35 2.84 -2.10
N PHE A 17 -17.11 2.67 -1.64
CA PHE A 17 -16.75 2.62 -0.21
C PHE A 17 -16.39 3.99 0.37
N ALA A 18 -16.30 5.04 -0.46
CA ALA A 18 -16.09 6.40 0.03
C ALA A 18 -17.29 6.88 0.85
N ALA A 19 -17.04 7.39 2.06
CA ALA A 19 -18.04 8.06 2.86
C ALA A 19 -18.38 9.44 2.27
N PRO A 20 -19.50 10.07 2.66
CA PRO A 20 -19.81 11.44 2.25
C PRO A 20 -18.69 12.42 2.67
N GLY A 21 -18.16 13.19 1.71
CA GLY A 21 -17.04 14.11 1.95
C GLY A 21 -15.65 13.49 1.84
N GLU A 22 -15.59 12.19 1.53
CA GLU A 22 -14.34 11.47 1.36
C GLU A 22 -14.08 11.19 -0.13
N THR A 23 -12.81 11.15 -0.50
CA THR A 23 -12.38 10.83 -1.87
C THR A 23 -11.30 9.76 -1.84
N LEU A 24 -11.27 8.91 -2.87
CA LEU A 24 -10.17 7.96 -3.05
C LEU A 24 -8.93 8.74 -3.50
N GLY A 25 -7.92 8.82 -2.65
CA GLY A 25 -6.69 9.56 -2.88
C GLY A 25 -5.60 8.76 -3.58
N ALA A 26 -5.48 7.47 -3.24
CA ALA A 26 -4.46 6.59 -3.82
C ALA A 26 -4.88 5.13 -3.85
N VAL A 27 -4.32 4.39 -4.81
CA VAL A 27 -4.38 2.92 -4.89
C VAL A 27 -2.95 2.41 -5.04
N ILE A 28 -2.51 1.61 -4.07
CA ILE A 28 -1.16 1.04 -4.03
C ILE A 28 -1.28 -0.45 -4.33
N ALA A 29 -0.64 -0.90 -5.41
CA ALA A 29 -0.58 -2.31 -5.74
C ALA A 29 0.54 -2.99 -4.95
N VAL A 30 0.19 -4.08 -4.27
CA VAL A 30 1.09 -4.84 -3.41
C VAL A 30 1.05 -6.31 -3.76
N GLU A 31 2.20 -6.95 -3.79
CA GLU A 31 2.36 -8.40 -3.85
C GLU A 31 3.14 -8.88 -2.62
N PRO A 32 2.47 -9.16 -1.48
CA PRO A 32 3.14 -9.53 -0.23
C PRO A 32 3.80 -10.90 -0.30
N SER A 33 3.17 -11.82 -1.04
CA SER A 33 3.67 -13.15 -1.38
C SER A 33 3.56 -13.34 -2.88
N SER A 34 4.44 -14.15 -3.47
CA SER A 34 4.49 -14.33 -4.93
C SER A 34 3.12 -14.72 -5.51
N GLY A 35 2.62 -13.89 -6.43
CA GLY A 35 1.32 -14.05 -7.07
C GLY A 35 0.10 -13.66 -6.24
N GLU A 36 0.25 -13.27 -4.97
CA GLU A 36 -0.84 -12.73 -4.16
C GLU A 36 -0.96 -11.22 -4.36
N ARG A 37 -1.96 -10.77 -5.11
CA ARG A 37 -2.20 -9.34 -5.35
C ARG A 37 -3.18 -8.74 -4.35
N ILE A 38 -2.76 -7.69 -3.67
CA ILE A 38 -3.60 -6.86 -2.79
C ILE A 38 -3.43 -5.41 -3.21
N TYR A 39 -4.54 -4.67 -3.26
CA TYR A 39 -4.54 -3.24 -3.54
C TYR A 39 -5.00 -2.47 -2.32
N LEU A 40 -4.13 -1.63 -1.77
CA LEU A 40 -4.46 -0.74 -0.65
C LEU A 40 -5.02 0.56 -1.21
N CYS A 41 -6.27 0.84 -0.87
CA CYS A 41 -7.00 2.03 -1.25
C CYS A 41 -7.00 3.00 -0.08
N ALA A 42 -6.35 4.14 -0.25
CA ALA A 42 -6.30 5.22 0.71
C ALA A 42 -7.36 6.25 0.35
N PHE A 43 -8.21 6.55 1.32
CA PHE A 43 -9.25 7.56 1.19
C PHE A 43 -8.89 8.74 2.09
N SER A 44 -9.20 9.93 1.64
CA SER A 44 -8.95 11.17 2.38
C SER A 44 -10.23 11.98 2.46
N SER A 45 -10.51 12.49 3.65
CA SER A 45 -11.62 13.41 3.92
C SER A 45 -11.08 14.84 4.11
N ASP A 46 -11.94 15.83 3.87
CA ASP A 46 -11.61 17.26 4.01
C ASP A 46 -11.19 17.65 5.44
N ASP A 47 -11.55 16.86 6.45
CA ASP A 47 -11.18 17.05 7.86
C ASP A 47 -9.81 16.45 8.22
N GLY A 48 -9.09 15.88 7.25
CA GLY A 48 -7.78 15.27 7.43
C GLY A 48 -7.82 13.85 8.00
N THR A 49 -9.01 13.24 8.10
CA THR A 49 -9.11 11.81 8.41
C THR A 49 -8.81 10.98 7.17
N HIS A 50 -8.16 9.82 7.40
CA HIS A 50 -7.84 8.85 6.35
C HIS A 50 -8.60 7.56 6.60
N GLY A 51 -9.20 7.01 5.54
CA GLY A 51 -9.86 5.71 5.55
C GLY A 51 -9.10 4.71 4.69
N TRP A 52 -9.17 3.44 5.05
CA TRP A 52 -8.44 2.39 4.32
C TRP A 52 -9.33 1.22 3.90
N LEU A 53 -9.08 0.70 2.70
CA LEU A 53 -9.69 -0.53 2.21
C LEU A 53 -8.65 -1.34 1.42
N ALA A 54 -8.60 -2.65 1.63
CA ALA A 54 -7.83 -3.56 0.80
C ALA A 54 -8.76 -4.33 -0.13
N LEU A 55 -8.41 -4.39 -1.41
CA LEU A 55 -9.10 -5.17 -2.43
C LEU A 55 -8.17 -6.25 -2.98
N ASP A 56 -8.71 -7.42 -3.31
CA ASP A 56 -7.98 -8.47 -4.02
C ASP A 56 -7.91 -8.21 -5.53
N ASP A 57 -7.32 -9.14 -6.29
CA ASP A 57 -7.19 -9.04 -7.75
C ASP A 57 -8.54 -8.91 -8.48
N ALA A 58 -9.62 -9.45 -7.90
CA ALA A 58 -10.97 -9.34 -8.46
C ALA A 58 -11.69 -8.04 -8.06
N GLY A 59 -11.08 -7.20 -7.22
CA GLY A 59 -11.72 -6.02 -6.65
C GLY A 59 -12.65 -6.33 -5.48
N ALA A 60 -12.53 -7.52 -4.87
CA ALA A 60 -13.33 -7.89 -3.71
C ALA A 60 -12.65 -7.46 -2.40
N PRO A 61 -13.41 -6.99 -1.39
CA PRO A 61 -12.84 -6.57 -0.12
C PRO A 61 -12.14 -7.70 0.64
N VAL A 62 -10.91 -7.44 1.05
CA VAL A 62 -10.16 -8.28 1.98
C VAL A 62 -10.55 -7.90 3.41
N ARG A 63 -10.75 -8.88 4.29
CA ARG A 63 -11.06 -8.67 5.72
C ARG A 63 -10.11 -9.38 6.67
N ASP A 64 -9.20 -10.18 6.13
CA ASP A 64 -8.20 -10.89 6.91
C ASP A 64 -7.15 -9.89 7.42
N ARG A 65 -7.09 -9.70 8.74
CA ARG A 65 -6.18 -8.73 9.37
C ARG A 65 -4.71 -9.01 9.04
N THR A 66 -4.29 -10.28 9.00
CA THR A 66 -2.91 -10.65 8.69
C THR A 66 -2.55 -10.25 7.27
N ARG A 67 -3.40 -10.57 6.29
CA ARG A 67 -3.16 -10.22 4.88
C ARG A 67 -3.05 -8.70 4.67
N ILE A 68 -3.89 -7.94 5.37
CA ILE A 68 -3.88 -6.47 5.31
C ILE A 68 -2.60 -5.90 5.92
N ARG A 69 -2.21 -6.39 7.10
CA ARG A 69 -0.97 -5.98 7.77
C ARG A 69 0.27 -6.29 6.94
N ASP A 70 0.32 -7.47 6.33
CA ASP A 70 1.42 -7.88 5.46
C ASP A 70 1.53 -6.96 4.23
N ALA A 71 0.40 -6.67 3.57
CA ALA A 71 0.37 -5.75 2.44
C ALA A 71 0.80 -4.32 2.83
N ALA A 72 0.28 -3.80 3.95
CA ALA A 72 0.62 -2.48 4.45
C ALA A 72 2.12 -2.37 4.80
N SER A 73 2.66 -3.42 5.41
CA SER A 73 4.08 -3.50 5.76
C SER A 73 4.96 -3.48 4.51
N ILE A 74 4.63 -4.28 3.49
CA ILE A 74 5.39 -4.30 2.22
C ILE A 74 5.30 -2.96 1.48
N ALA A 75 4.13 -2.33 1.42
CA ALA A 75 3.97 -1.01 0.82
C ALA A 75 4.87 0.02 1.51
N ALA A 76 4.84 0.08 2.84
CA ALA A 76 5.63 1.03 3.62
C ALA A 76 7.14 0.78 3.53
N LEU A 77 7.58 -0.48 3.56
CA LEU A 77 8.99 -0.82 3.38
C LEU A 77 9.51 -0.39 2.00
N VAL A 78 8.71 -0.62 0.95
CA VAL A 78 9.06 -0.19 -0.41
C VAL A 78 9.12 1.32 -0.51
N GLU A 79 8.17 2.05 0.09
CA GLU A 79 8.18 3.51 0.11
C GLU A 79 9.45 4.08 0.76
N VAL A 80 9.83 3.57 1.94
CA VAL A 80 11.07 3.96 2.63
C VAL A 80 12.32 3.64 1.80
N ALA A 81 12.34 2.46 1.15
CA ALA A 81 13.45 2.08 0.29
C ALA A 81 13.56 2.99 -0.93
N GLU A 82 12.45 3.29 -1.61
CA GLU A 82 12.38 4.20 -2.75
C GLU A 82 12.84 5.61 -2.38
N GLU A 83 12.44 6.12 -1.21
CA GLU A 83 12.89 7.41 -0.70
C GLU A 83 14.41 7.41 -0.48
N SER A 84 14.96 6.35 0.11
CA SER A 84 16.41 6.26 0.40
C SER A 84 17.30 6.28 -0.84
N VAL A 85 16.79 5.81 -1.99
CA VAL A 85 17.51 5.81 -3.28
C VAL A 85 16.96 6.86 -4.26
N ALA A 86 16.14 7.79 -3.77
CA ALA A 86 15.57 8.91 -4.53
C ALA A 86 14.85 8.48 -5.83
N VAL A 87 14.07 7.40 -5.79
CA VAL A 87 13.29 6.94 -6.95
C VAL A 87 12.24 8.00 -7.32
N PRO A 88 12.16 8.43 -8.61
CA PRO A 88 11.21 9.47 -9.00
C PRO A 88 9.74 9.02 -8.93
N LEU A 89 8.90 9.85 -8.30
CA LEU A 89 7.44 9.64 -8.18
C LEU A 89 6.70 9.59 -9.53
N ALA A 90 7.28 10.13 -10.61
CA ALA A 90 6.62 10.27 -11.92
C ALA A 90 6.57 8.99 -12.78
N SER A 91 6.87 7.82 -12.22
CA SER A 91 7.05 6.59 -13.02
C SER A 91 5.77 5.75 -13.22
N GLY A 92 4.61 6.27 -12.83
CA GLY A 92 3.35 5.52 -12.85
C GLY A 92 3.23 4.51 -11.69
N PRO A 93 2.14 3.73 -11.63
CA PRO A 93 1.93 2.76 -10.57
C PRO A 93 2.97 1.64 -10.64
N ARG A 94 3.42 1.20 -9.46
CA ARG A 94 4.39 0.12 -9.27
C ARG A 94 3.82 -0.95 -8.35
N LEU A 95 4.33 -2.17 -8.49
CA LEU A 95 3.97 -3.29 -7.63
C LEU A 95 4.96 -3.36 -6.46
N ALA A 96 4.53 -2.92 -5.28
CA ALA A 96 5.30 -3.08 -4.06
C ALA A 96 5.39 -4.56 -3.70
N SER A 97 6.60 -5.12 -3.62
CA SER A 97 6.81 -6.54 -3.34
C SER A 97 8.16 -6.78 -2.67
N PRO A 98 8.35 -7.91 -1.96
CA PRO A 98 9.67 -8.31 -1.46
C PRO A 98 10.72 -8.36 -2.57
N ALA A 99 10.36 -8.90 -3.75
CA ALA A 99 11.28 -8.97 -4.89
C ALA A 99 11.72 -7.59 -5.39
N TYR A 100 10.82 -6.61 -5.38
CA TYR A 100 11.18 -5.23 -5.72
C TYR A 100 12.07 -4.59 -4.65
N LEU A 101 11.75 -4.80 -3.37
CA LEU A 101 12.56 -4.33 -2.24
C LEU A 101 13.99 -4.88 -2.30
N ASP A 102 14.15 -6.17 -2.62
CA ASP A 102 15.46 -6.81 -2.81
C ASP A 102 16.25 -6.15 -3.96
N SER A 103 15.58 -5.76 -5.04
CA SER A 103 16.23 -5.09 -6.18
C SER A 103 16.75 -3.68 -5.84
N LEU A 104 16.02 -2.95 -4.99
CA LEU A 104 16.45 -1.65 -4.46
C LEU A 104 17.65 -1.84 -3.53
N GLY A 105 17.59 -2.81 -2.61
CA GLY A 105 18.68 -3.12 -1.69
C GLY A 105 19.97 -3.53 -2.38
N ALA A 106 19.88 -4.34 -3.45
CA ALA A 106 21.03 -4.76 -4.26
C ALA A 106 21.74 -3.59 -4.95
N SER A 107 21.02 -2.50 -5.23
CA SER A 107 21.53 -1.33 -5.95
C SER A 107 22.12 -0.25 -5.02
N ALA A 108 21.88 -0.35 -3.71
CA ALA A 108 22.02 0.78 -2.78
C ALA A 108 23.14 0.65 -1.72
N ALA A 109 24.10 -0.27 -1.90
CA ALA A 109 25.28 -0.44 -1.02
C ALA A 109 25.01 -0.40 0.52
N GLY A 110 23.82 -0.80 0.98
CA GLY A 110 23.42 -0.79 2.39
C GLY A 110 22.64 0.44 2.89
N GLU A 111 22.46 1.48 2.08
CA GLU A 111 21.67 2.68 2.43
C GLU A 111 20.22 2.34 2.77
N VAL A 112 19.60 1.47 1.94
CA VAL A 112 18.24 0.96 2.16
C VAL A 112 18.13 0.27 3.53
N ALA A 113 19.09 -0.57 3.92
CA ALA A 113 19.00 -1.31 5.17
C ALA A 113 18.98 -0.39 6.41
N GLY A 114 19.80 0.66 6.41
CA GLY A 114 19.81 1.66 7.49
C GLY A 114 18.52 2.48 7.57
N ALA A 115 17.96 2.84 6.41
CA ALA A 115 16.68 3.56 6.32
C ALA A 115 15.53 2.71 6.86
N LEU A 116 15.42 1.45 6.41
CA LEU A 116 14.40 0.52 6.87
C LEU A 116 14.47 0.29 8.38
N GLN A 117 15.67 0.07 8.93
CA GLN A 117 15.84 -0.14 10.38
C GLN A 117 15.35 1.07 11.18
N SER A 118 15.55 2.28 10.68
CA SER A 118 15.12 3.51 11.34
C SER A 118 13.61 3.75 11.21
N ALA A 119 12.98 3.24 10.16
CA ALA A 119 11.56 3.45 9.87
C ALA A 119 10.62 2.44 10.56
N LEU A 120 11.14 1.33 11.12
CA LEU A 120 10.32 0.28 11.74
C LEU A 120 9.23 0.81 12.70
N PRO A 121 9.50 1.75 13.63
CA PRO A 121 8.46 2.27 14.53
C PRO A 121 7.32 2.99 13.80
N ALA A 122 7.65 3.74 12.74
CA ALA A 122 6.67 4.46 11.93
C ALA A 122 5.81 3.50 11.09
N ILE A 123 6.41 2.40 10.59
CA ILE A 123 5.69 1.35 9.87
C ILE A 123 4.70 0.62 10.80
N ASP A 124 5.10 0.31 12.04
CA ASP A 124 4.20 -0.27 13.04
C ASP A 124 3.04 0.67 13.41
N GLU A 125 3.29 1.99 13.46
CA GLU A 125 2.24 2.98 13.69
C GLU A 125 1.28 3.06 12.50
N LEU A 126 1.79 3.12 11.27
CA LEU A 126 0.98 3.13 10.05
C LEU A 126 0.10 1.89 9.93
N THR A 127 0.64 0.69 10.17
CA THR A 127 -0.16 -0.54 10.12
C THR A 127 -1.28 -0.54 11.16
N ARG A 128 -1.03 0.01 12.36
CA ARG A 128 -2.06 0.16 13.38
C ARG A 128 -3.12 1.19 12.99
N ASP A 129 -2.72 2.34 12.47
CA ASP A 129 -3.64 3.37 11.97
C ASP A 129 -4.55 2.81 10.88
N LEU A 130 -3.96 2.06 9.95
CA LEU A 130 -4.70 1.41 8.87
C LEU A 130 -5.76 0.46 9.40
N GLU A 131 -5.42 -0.37 10.40
CA GLU A 131 -6.38 -1.29 11.05
C GLU A 131 -7.48 -0.53 11.81
N LEU A 132 -7.16 0.59 12.47
CA LEU A 132 -8.11 1.41 13.23
C LEU A 132 -9.10 2.15 12.32
N ASN A 133 -8.63 2.61 11.16
CA ASN A 133 -9.42 3.36 10.19
C ASN A 133 -9.85 2.51 8.98
N TYR A 134 -9.88 1.19 9.14
CA TYR A 134 -10.30 0.28 8.10
C TYR A 134 -11.82 0.39 7.87
N LYS A 135 -12.24 0.42 6.61
CA LYS A 135 -13.65 0.67 6.23
C LYS A 135 -14.62 -0.46 6.59
N LEU A 136 -14.10 -1.65 6.86
CA LEU A 136 -14.91 -2.84 7.13
C LEU A 136 -14.47 -3.50 8.44
N GLU A 137 -15.31 -4.38 8.99
CA GLU A 137 -14.87 -5.19 10.12
C GLU A 137 -13.80 -6.19 9.69
N LEU A 138 -12.71 -6.25 10.46
CA LEU A 138 -11.59 -7.14 10.27
C LEU A 138 -11.80 -8.46 11.04
N ALA A 139 -11.62 -9.57 10.33
CA ALA A 139 -11.64 -10.93 10.90
C ALA A 139 -10.33 -11.23 11.64
#